data_AF-Q9TWZ6-F1
#
_entry.id   AF-Q9TWZ6-F1
#
_cell.length_a   1.000
_cell.length_b   1.000
_cell.length_c   1.000
_cell.angle_alpha   90.00
_cell.angle_beta   90.00
_cell.angle_gamma   90.00
#
_symmetry.space_group_name_H-M   'P 1'
#
loop_
_entity.id
_entity.type
_entity.pdbx_description
1 polymer ?
#
loop_
_entity_poly.entity_id
_entity_poly.type
_entity_poly.pdbx_seq_one_letter_code
_entity_poly.pdbx_strand_id
1 'polypeptide(L)'
;LEIDETEEQGDISVTLVEESEEDDDFTVRDIEISHAHMKDIRKIRQYHFRGWPEVGVPESGIDLMRLVNKSHLHQKEQGPKPIVV
;
A
#
# COMPACT_ATOMS: atom_id res chain seq x y z
N LEU A 1 -10.40 -2.60 -11.32
CA LEU A 1 -10.23 -3.78 -12.19
C LEU A 1 -9.46 -4.78 -11.37
N GLU A 2 -9.93 -6.03 -11.29
CA GLU A 2 -9.18 -7.08 -10.60
C GLU A 2 -7.96 -7.39 -11.49
N ILE A 3 -6.78 -7.02 -11.02
CA ILE A 3 -5.51 -7.30 -11.66
C ILE A 3 -4.95 -8.45 -10.85
N ASP A 4 -4.52 -9.54 -11.48
CA ASP A 4 -3.80 -10.63 -10.81
C ASP A 4 -2.44 -10.75 -11.48
N GLU A 5 -1.57 -9.79 -11.16
CA GLU A 5 -0.19 -9.76 -11.63
C GLU A 5 0.70 -10.28 -10.50
N THR A 6 1.33 -11.42 -10.74
CA THR A 6 2.20 -12.08 -9.76
C THR A 6 3.64 -12.04 -10.20
N GLU A 7 4.51 -11.56 -9.32
CA GLU A 7 5.96 -11.64 -9.45
C GLU A 7 6.57 -12.49 -8.33
N GLU A 8 7.64 -13.20 -8.65
CA GLU A 8 8.40 -14.02 -7.69
C GLU A 8 9.78 -13.41 -7.45
N GLN A 9 10.11 -13.20 -6.17
CA GLN A 9 11.41 -12.72 -5.72
C GLN A 9 11.98 -13.71 -4.69
N GLY A 10 12.71 -14.71 -5.18
CA GLY A 10 13.21 -15.81 -4.35
C GLY A 10 12.05 -16.65 -3.80
N ASP A 11 11.98 -16.83 -2.48
CA ASP A 11 10.91 -17.60 -1.84
C ASP A 11 9.62 -16.79 -1.64
N ILE A 12 9.57 -15.52 -2.05
CA ILE A 12 8.43 -14.63 -1.86
C ILE A 12 7.70 -14.47 -3.20
N SER A 13 6.39 -14.72 -3.19
CA SER A 13 5.51 -14.38 -4.31
C SER A 13 4.67 -13.16 -3.90
N VAL A 14 4.64 -12.16 -4.78
CA VAL A 14 3.94 -10.89 -4.60
C VAL A 14 2.90 -10.78 -5.71
N THR A 15 1.64 -10.75 -5.32
CA THR A 15 0.50 -10.65 -6.23
C THR A 15 -0.18 -9.31 -6.02
N LEU A 16 -0.20 -8.45 -7.04
CA LEU A 16 -1.09 -7.30 -7.07
C LEU A 16 -2.51 -7.82 -7.28
N VAL A 17 -3.43 -7.48 -6.38
CA VAL A 17 -4.84 -7.92 -6.40
C VAL A 17 -5.76 -6.80 -6.88
N GLU A 18 -5.53 -5.59 -6.38
CA GLU A 18 -6.28 -4.41 -6.75
C GLU A 18 -5.37 -3.19 -6.77
N GLU A 19 -5.58 -2.32 -7.76
CA GLU A 19 -5.01 -0.99 -7.80
C GLU A 19 -6.14 0.02 -8.01
N SER A 20 -6.13 1.07 -7.19
CA SER A 20 -7.10 2.16 -7.29
C SER A 20 -6.40 3.53 -7.21
N GLU A 21 -6.92 4.45 -8.02
CA GLU A 21 -6.61 5.88 -7.96
C GLU A 21 -7.75 6.61 -7.25
N GLU A 22 -8.24 6.08 -6.12
CA GLU A 22 -9.38 6.65 -5.38
C GLU A 22 -9.16 8.11 -4.95
N ASP A 23 -7.92 8.61 -4.97
CA ASP A 23 -7.57 10.01 -4.72
C ASP A 23 -6.50 10.47 -5.72
N ASP A 24 -6.58 11.73 -6.16
CA ASP A 24 -5.58 12.34 -7.05
C ASP A 24 -4.17 12.26 -6.44
N ASP A 25 -4.08 12.22 -5.11
CA ASP A 25 -2.85 12.40 -4.35
C ASP A 25 -2.05 11.12 -4.10
N PHE A 26 -2.67 9.94 -4.20
CA PHE A 26 -2.01 8.66 -3.97
C PHE A 26 -2.65 7.49 -4.71
N THR A 27 -1.82 6.50 -5.02
CA THR A 27 -2.28 5.20 -5.52
C THR A 27 -2.42 4.24 -4.35
N VAL A 28 -3.53 3.51 -4.27
CA VAL A 28 -3.73 2.44 -3.28
C VAL A 28 -3.60 1.09 -3.98
N ARG A 29 -2.83 0.18 -3.38
CA ARG A 29 -2.69 -1.20 -3.87
C ARG A 29 -2.98 -2.21 -2.79
N ASP A 30 -3.84 -3.17 -3.10
CA ASP A 30 -3.98 -4.39 -2.31
C ASP A 30 -3.08 -5.47 -2.91
N ILE A 31 -2.20 -5.98 -2.08
CA ILE A 31 -1.13 -6.91 -2.44
C ILE A 31 -1.26 -8.15 -1.56
N GLU A 32 -1.19 -9.32 -2.17
CA GLU A 32 -1.01 -10.58 -1.47
C GLU A 32 0.44 -11.01 -1.51
N ILE A 33 1.00 -11.30 -0.34
CA ILE A 33 2.35 -11.83 -0.20
C ILE A 33 2.25 -13.24 0.36
N SER A 34 2.81 -14.19 -0.37
CA SER A 34 2.99 -15.57 0.08
C SER A 34 4.48 -15.93 0.13
N HIS A 35 4.83 -16.95 0.90
CA HIS A 35 6.20 -17.44 1.00
C HIS A 35 6.22 -18.94 0.72
N ALA A 36 7.06 -19.41 -0.19
CA ALA A 36 7.06 -20.78 -0.72
C ALA A 36 7.12 -21.88 0.36
N HIS A 37 7.75 -21.57 1.50
CA HIS A 37 7.90 -22.49 2.63
C HIS A 37 6.92 -22.25 3.79
N MET A 38 6.07 -21.23 3.71
CA MET A 38 5.03 -20.95 4.70
C MET A 38 3.65 -21.17 4.08
N LYS A 39 2.69 -21.65 4.88
CA LYS A 39 1.31 -21.84 4.41
C LYS A 39 0.44 -20.59 4.52
N ASP A 40 1.04 -19.47 4.93
CA ASP A 40 0.31 -18.23 5.20
C ASP A 40 0.44 -17.26 4.05
N ILE A 41 -0.70 -16.69 3.66
CA ILE A 41 -0.83 -15.57 2.73
C ILE A 41 -1.14 -14.33 3.56
N ARG A 42 -0.43 -13.24 3.32
CA ARG A 42 -0.66 -11.96 3.98
C ARG A 42 -1.17 -10.95 2.97
N LYS A 43 -2.32 -10.35 3.28
CA LYS A 43 -2.85 -9.19 2.56
C LYS A 43 -2.21 -7.91 3.12
N ILE A 44 -1.69 -7.08 2.24
CA ILE A 44 -1.03 -5.81 2.52
C ILE A 44 -1.71 -4.73 1.70
N ARG A 45 -1.99 -3.59 2.32
CA ARG A 45 -2.43 -2.38 1.63
C ARG A 45 -1.29 -1.38 1.55
N GLN A 46 -0.82 -1.09 0.34
CA GLN A 46 0.19 -0.06 0.07
C GLN A 46 -0.51 1.26 -0.25
N TYR A 47 -0.01 2.35 0.33
CA TYR A 47 -0.39 3.71 -0.06
C TYR A 47 0.83 4.42 -0.64
N HIS A 48 0.76 4.80 -1.92
CA HIS A 48 1.85 5.44 -2.64
C HIS A 48 1.53 6.92 -2.89
N PHE A 49 2.11 7.81 -2.07
CA PHE A 49 1.90 9.26 -2.20
C PHE A 49 2.65 9.84 -3.41
N ARG A 50 1.90 10.52 -4.28
CA ARG A 50 2.40 11.11 -5.53
C ARG A 50 2.56 12.63 -5.45
N GLY A 51 2.05 13.26 -4.39
CA GLY A 51 2.05 14.72 -4.23
C GLY A 51 3.39 15.32 -3.78
N TRP A 52 4.43 14.50 -3.53
CA TRP A 52 5.73 15.01 -3.10
C TRP A 52 6.60 15.42 -4.30
N PRO A 53 6.99 16.71 -4.44
CA PRO A 53 7.79 17.16 -5.57
C PRO A 53 9.26 16.73 -5.45
N GLU A 54 9.97 16.62 -6.58
CA GLU A 54 11.42 16.30 -6.57
C GLU A 54 12.26 17.32 -5.79
N VAL A 55 11.83 18.59 -5.80
CA VAL A 55 12.50 19.69 -5.11
C VAL A 55 11.54 20.37 -4.16
N GLY A 56 11.91 20.45 -2.88
CA GLY A 56 11.15 21.16 -1.86
C GLY A 56 10.08 20.29 -1.19
N VAL A 57 8.91 20.90 -0.96
CA VAL A 57 7.78 20.29 -0.26
C VAL A 57 6.48 20.58 -1.03
N PRO A 58 5.41 19.79 -0.84
CA PRO A 58 4.10 20.09 -1.41
C PRO A 58 3.60 21.49 -1.01
N GLU A 59 2.87 22.16 -1.90
CA GLU A 59 2.27 23.48 -1.65
C GLU A 59 1.29 23.45 -0.46
N SER A 60 0.64 22.30 -0.25
CA SER A 60 -0.30 22.06 0.83
C SER A 60 -0.02 20.70 1.50
N GLY A 61 -0.17 20.63 2.82
CA GLY A 61 -0.04 19.38 3.57
C GLY A 61 -1.32 18.55 3.64
N ILE A 62 -2.43 19.03 3.06
CA ILE A 62 -3.76 18.40 3.17
C ILE A 62 -3.72 16.96 2.70
N ASP A 63 -3.04 16.71 1.59
CA ASP A 63 -3.06 15.41 0.92
C ASP A 63 -2.23 14.38 1.69
N LEU A 64 -1.10 14.81 2.24
CA LEU A 64 -0.31 14.02 3.18
C LEU A 64 -1.11 13.71 4.46
N MET A 65 -1.90 14.67 4.98
CA MET A 65 -2.76 14.42 6.13
C MET A 65 -3.86 13.40 5.82
N ARG A 66 -4.44 13.41 4.61
CA ARG A 66 -5.41 12.40 4.16
C ARG A 66 -4.77 11.00 4.15
N LEU A 67 -3.57 10.88 3.59
CA LEU A 67 -2.78 9.63 3.60
C LEU A 67 -2.62 9.10 5.03
N VAL A 68 -2.09 9.91 5.94
CA VAL A 68 -1.86 9.53 7.33
C VAL A 68 -3.15 9.08 8.01
N ASN A 69 -4.25 9.80 7.78
CA ASN A 69 -5.56 9.42 8.33
C ASN A 69 -6.06 8.09 7.77
N LYS A 70 -5.96 7.85 6.46
CA LYS A 70 -6.37 6.58 5.84
C LYS A 70 -5.53 5.41 6.37
N SER A 71 -4.20 5.55 6.43
CA SER A 71 -3.31 4.51 6.96
C SER A 71 -3.59 4.21 8.44
N HIS A 72 -3.87 5.24 9.25
CA HIS A 72 -4.23 5.07 10.66
C HIS A 72 -5.56 4.35 10.84
N LEU A 73 -6.59 4.69 10.05
CA LEU A 73 -7.88 4.00 10.09
C LEU A 73 -7.74 2.53 9.70
N HIS A 74 -6.98 2.25 8.64
CA HIS A 74 -6.70 0.87 8.22
C HIS A 74 -5.94 0.08 9.30
N GLN A 75 -4.94 0.68 9.96
CA GLN A 75 -4.21 0.01 11.05
C GLN A 75 -5.13 -0.37 12.22
N LYS A 76 -6.09 0.49 12.58
CA LYS A 76 -7.06 0.17 13.65
C LYS A 76 -7.88 -1.09 13.35
N GLU A 77 -8.21 -1.32 12.08
CA GLU A 77 -8.95 -2.53 11.65
C GLU A 77 -8.05 -3.78 11.65
N GLN A 78 -6.78 -3.63 11.27
CA GLN A 78 -5.82 -4.74 11.16
C GLN A 78 -5.15 -5.14 12.49
N GLY A 79 -5.31 -4.32 13.53
CA GLY A 79 -4.68 -4.51 14.84
C GLY A 79 -3.27 -3.92 14.94
N PRO A 80 -2.56 -4.15 16.08
CA PRO A 80 -1.30 -3.48 16.41
C PRO A 80 -0.10 -4.08 15.64
N LYS A 81 -0.18 -4.12 14.31
CA LYS A 81 0.92 -4.52 13.44
C LYS A 81 1.77 -3.30 13.09
N PRO A 82 3.11 -3.44 12.95
CA PRO A 82 3.96 -2.36 12.49
C PRO A 82 3.52 -1.83 11.12
N ILE A 83 3.65 -0.51 10.92
CA ILE A 83 3.53 0.12 9.60
C ILE A 83 4.94 0.25 9.03
N VAL A 84 5.11 -0.16 7.78
CA VAL A 84 6.33 0.08 7.00
C VAL A 84 6.13 1.37 6.21
N VAL A 85 7.08 2.31 6.32
CA VAL A 85 7.06 3.62 5.65
C VAL A 85 8.33 3.76 4.82
#